data_AF-A0A835YE51-F1
#
_entry.id   AF-A0A835YE51-F1
#
_cell.length_a   1.000
_cell.length_b   1.000
_cell.length_c   1.000
_cell.angle_alpha   90.00
_cell.angle_beta   90.00
_cell.angle_gamma   90.00
#
_symmetry.space_group_name_H-M   'P 1'
#
loop_
_entity.id
_entity.type
_entity.pdbx_description
1 polymer ?
#
loop_
_entity_poly.entity_id
_entity_poly.type
_entity_poly.pdbx_seq_one_letter_code
_entity_poly.pdbx_strand_id
1 'polypeptide(L)'
;MAPSIWATSAWGLRQAARPFSSAVDVQKEVDAVNELFTAARDEIEYAKEEAETVYFNESVQEAKKAVDACMHRWEALLGSLGEEERARVMRSMGLKMAQLQAEYDEVSKLHLED
;
A
#
# COMPACT_ATOMS: atom_id res chain seq x y z
N MET A 1 -28.27 -31.30 51.13
CA MET A 1 -27.13 -31.95 51.81
C MET A 1 -26.54 -32.96 50.83
N ALA A 2 -25.24 -32.86 50.55
CA ALA A 2 -24.49 -33.44 49.41
C ALA A 2 -24.16 -34.96 49.59
N PRO A 3 -23.28 -35.63 48.80
CA PRO A 3 -22.64 -35.37 47.48
C PRO A 3 -22.61 -36.64 46.56
N SER A 4 -21.97 -36.58 45.38
CA SER A 4 -21.13 -37.62 44.69
C SER A 4 -21.16 -37.43 43.15
N ILE A 5 -20.13 -36.89 42.48
CA ILE A 5 -18.83 -37.46 42.07
C ILE A 5 -18.88 -38.24 40.72
N TRP A 6 -18.24 -37.60 39.72
CA TRP A 6 -17.45 -38.11 38.57
C TRP A 6 -18.07 -38.87 37.39
N ALA A 7 -17.92 -38.25 36.21
CA ALA A 7 -17.56 -38.80 34.89
C ALA A 7 -17.95 -37.71 33.87
N THR A 8 -17.27 -37.34 32.80
CA THR A 8 -16.13 -37.76 31.97
C THR A 8 -16.06 -36.60 30.96
N SER A 9 -14.92 -36.06 30.52
CA SER A 9 -14.04 -36.64 29.52
C SER A 9 -12.97 -35.60 29.22
N ALA A 10 -11.78 -36.10 29.03
CA ALA A 10 -10.62 -35.39 28.58
C ALA A 10 -10.77 -34.96 27.10
N TRP A 11 -10.00 -33.92 26.75
CA TRP A 11 -9.41 -33.64 25.43
C TRP A 11 -10.27 -32.90 24.41
N GLY A 12 -9.80 -31.69 24.11
CA GLY A 12 -10.24 -30.94 22.95
C GLY A 12 -9.64 -29.55 22.84
N LEU A 13 -8.36 -29.35 23.19
CA LEU A 13 -7.63 -28.20 22.64
C LEU A 13 -7.40 -28.48 21.15
N ARG A 14 -8.45 -28.32 20.34
CA ARG A 14 -8.29 -28.02 18.92
C ARG A 14 -7.94 -26.55 18.87
N GLN A 15 -6.65 -26.24 19.08
CA GLN A 15 -6.08 -25.11 18.36
C GLN A 15 -6.30 -25.45 16.88
N ALA A 16 -7.27 -24.77 16.27
CA ALA A 16 -7.31 -24.68 14.82
C ALA A 16 -6.02 -23.97 14.44
N ALA A 17 -5.00 -24.77 14.09
CA ALA A 17 -3.83 -24.27 13.41
C ALA A 17 -4.36 -23.55 12.17
N ARG A 18 -4.29 -22.22 12.19
CA ARG A 18 -4.53 -21.41 11.00
C ARG A 18 -3.64 -21.99 9.91
N PRO A 19 -4.16 -22.34 8.73
CA PRO A 19 -3.32 -22.80 7.65
C PRO A 19 -2.33 -21.67 7.36
N PHE A 20 -1.06 -21.92 7.60
CA PHE A 20 0.02 -21.09 7.10
C PHE A 20 0.07 -21.35 5.59
N SER A 21 -0.91 -20.81 4.87
CA SER A 21 -0.78 -20.60 3.44
C SER A 21 0.46 -19.75 3.27
N SER A 22 1.23 -19.99 2.21
CA SER A 22 2.31 -19.10 1.75
C SER A 22 1.73 -17.79 1.23
N ALA A 23 0.85 -17.18 2.02
CA ALA A 23 0.13 -15.97 1.76
C ALA A 23 1.14 -14.84 1.89
N VAL A 24 1.31 -14.10 0.81
CA VAL A 24 1.75 -12.72 0.89
C VAL A 24 1.03 -12.11 2.08
N ASP A 25 1.79 -11.58 3.04
CA ASP A 25 1.19 -10.83 4.13
C ASP A 25 0.65 -9.53 3.51
N VAL A 26 -0.60 -9.61 3.04
CA VAL A 26 -1.25 -8.53 2.29
C VAL A 26 -1.20 -7.24 3.08
N GLN A 27 -1.30 -7.32 4.41
CA GLN A 27 -1.20 -6.16 5.27
C GLN A 27 0.20 -5.54 5.20
N LYS A 28 1.25 -6.36 5.32
CA LYS A 28 2.63 -5.90 5.19
C LYS A 28 2.91 -5.27 3.82
N GLU A 29 2.40 -5.84 2.74
CA GLU A 29 2.57 -5.26 1.40
C GLU A 29 1.79 -3.95 1.23
N VAL A 30 0.58 -3.87 1.79
CA VAL A 30 -0.19 -2.63 1.84
C VAL A 30 0.56 -1.54 2.62
N ASP A 31 1.18 -1.91 3.75
CA ASP A 31 1.98 -0.99 4.55
C ASP A 31 3.20 -0.49 3.77
N ALA A 32 3.91 -1.38 3.05
CA ALA A 32 5.01 -1.00 2.18
C ALA A 32 4.58 -0.05 1.04
N VAL A 33 3.38 -0.26 0.45
CA VAL A 33 2.83 0.69 -0.54
C VAL A 33 2.52 2.04 0.12
N ASN A 34 2.01 2.06 1.36
CA ASN A 34 1.72 3.31 2.08
C ASN A 34 2.99 4.10 2.40
N GLU A 35 4.08 3.42 2.77
CA GLU A 35 5.38 4.07 2.98
C GLU A 35 5.87 4.75 1.70
N LEU A 36 5.82 4.04 0.57
CA LEU A 36 6.18 4.60 -0.74
C LEU A 36 5.23 5.71 -1.19
N PHE A 37 3.95 5.63 -0.84
CA PHE A 37 2.97 6.68 -1.15
C PHE A 37 3.32 7.98 -0.42
N THR A 38 3.66 7.90 0.87
CA THR A 38 4.08 9.08 1.64
C THR A 38 5.34 9.68 1.04
N ALA A 39 6.36 8.86 0.78
CA ALA A 39 7.59 9.33 0.14
C ALA A 39 7.32 10.00 -1.22
N ALA A 40 6.47 9.40 -2.06
CA ALA A 40 6.11 9.97 -3.36
C ALA A 40 5.42 11.34 -3.24
N ARG A 41 4.58 11.54 -2.22
CA ARG A 41 3.95 12.86 -1.97
C ARG A 41 4.93 13.89 -1.46
N ASP A 42 5.87 13.49 -0.61
CA ASP A 42 6.92 14.38 -0.13
C ASP A 42 7.79 14.88 -1.30
N GLU A 43 8.17 13.99 -2.23
CA GLU A 43 8.94 14.38 -3.43
C GLU A 43 8.13 15.27 -4.40
N ILE A 44 6.82 15.02 -4.54
CA ILE A 44 5.94 15.91 -5.33
C ILE A 44 5.89 17.30 -4.71
N GLU A 45 5.79 17.41 -3.38
CA GLU A 45 5.79 18.70 -2.69
C GLU A 45 7.12 19.42 -2.84
N TYR A 46 8.24 18.68 -2.73
CA TYR A 46 9.56 19.24 -2.97
C TYR A 46 9.70 19.80 -4.39
N ALA A 47 9.22 19.07 -5.41
CA ALA A 47 9.20 19.56 -6.78
C ALA A 47 8.32 20.81 -6.94
N LYS A 48 7.20 20.93 -6.21
CA LYS A 48 6.36 22.13 -6.22
C LYS A 48 7.07 23.33 -5.61
N GLU A 49 7.78 23.15 -4.50
CA GLU A 49 8.57 24.22 -3.85
C GLU A 49 9.68 24.74 -4.77
N GLU A 50 10.23 23.87 -5.63
CA GLU A 50 11.28 24.20 -6.57
C GLU A 50 10.80 24.69 -7.95
N ALA A 51 9.48 24.84 -8.17
CA ALA A 51 8.88 25.17 -9.48
C ALA A 51 9.47 26.41 -10.16
N GLU A 52 9.89 27.40 -9.39
CA GLU A 52 10.46 28.66 -9.89
C GLU A 52 12.00 28.63 -9.94
N THR A 53 12.62 27.45 -9.82
CA THR A 53 14.08 27.29 -9.76
C THR A 53 14.61 26.47 -10.93
N VAL A 54 15.92 26.57 -11.17
CA VAL A 54 16.62 25.75 -12.18
C VAL A 54 16.70 24.26 -11.80
N TYR A 55 16.40 23.91 -10.54
CA TYR A 55 16.42 22.54 -10.03
C TYR A 55 15.12 21.79 -10.26
N PHE A 56 14.04 22.50 -10.64
CA PHE A 56 12.72 21.93 -10.85
C PHE A 56 12.72 20.63 -11.69
N ASN A 57 13.44 20.64 -12.81
CA ASN A 57 13.48 19.47 -13.69
C ASN A 57 14.10 18.25 -13.01
N GLU A 58 15.11 18.44 -12.16
CA GLU A 58 15.70 17.35 -11.37
C GLU A 58 14.69 16.82 -10.36
N SER A 59 14.05 17.70 -9.60
CA SER A 59 13.05 17.34 -8.58
C SER A 59 11.81 16.67 -9.17
N VAL A 60 11.36 17.06 -10.37
CA VAL A 60 10.30 16.34 -11.10
C VAL A 60 10.74 14.91 -11.47
N GLN A 61 12.02 14.69 -11.80
CA GLN A 61 12.52 13.34 -12.04
C GLN A 61 12.60 12.51 -10.75
N GLU A 62 12.89 13.13 -9.60
CA GLU A 62 12.88 12.43 -8.31
C GLU A 62 11.47 12.07 -7.88
N ALA A 63 10.53 13.01 -7.97
CA ALA A 63 9.11 12.75 -7.80
C ALA A 63 8.62 11.63 -8.73
N LYS A 64 9.05 11.62 -10.00
CA LYS A 64 8.73 10.54 -10.94
C LYS A 64 9.20 9.18 -10.43
N LYS A 65 10.45 9.07 -9.99
CA LYS A 65 11.01 7.82 -9.49
C LYS A 65 10.24 7.30 -8.27
N ALA A 66 9.87 8.19 -7.35
CA ALA A 66 9.12 7.82 -6.15
C ALA A 66 7.69 7.38 -6.47
N VAL A 67 7.00 8.11 -7.37
CA VAL A 67 5.65 7.74 -7.85
C VAL A 67 5.69 6.40 -8.57
N ASP A 68 6.64 6.20 -9.49
CA ASP A 68 6.79 4.93 -10.23
C ASP A 68 7.08 3.77 -9.26
N ALA A 69 7.91 3.99 -8.22
CA ALA A 69 8.16 2.98 -7.20
C ALA A 69 6.90 2.58 -6.42
N CYS A 70 6.08 3.56 -6.02
CA CYS A 70 4.79 3.32 -5.36
C CYS A 70 3.83 2.54 -6.27
N MET A 71 3.67 2.98 -7.52
CA MET A 71 2.77 2.35 -8.50
C MET A 71 3.20 0.92 -8.83
N HIS A 72 4.48 0.68 -9.09
CA HIS A 72 4.99 -0.67 -9.35
C HIS A 72 4.80 -1.61 -8.15
N ARG A 73 5.01 -1.13 -6.92
CA ARG A 73 4.75 -1.93 -5.71
C ARG A 73 3.28 -2.32 -5.61
N TRP A 74 2.38 -1.36 -5.86
CA TRP A 74 0.94 -1.58 -5.83
C TRP A 74 0.48 -2.55 -6.92
N GLU A 75 0.95 -2.39 -8.14
CA GLU A 75 0.63 -3.30 -9.26
C GLU A 75 1.16 -4.71 -9.01
N ALA A 76 2.37 -4.84 -8.48
CA ALA A 76 2.95 -6.12 -8.09
C ALA A 76 2.12 -6.81 -7.01
N LEU A 77 1.66 -6.06 -6.00
CA LEU A 77 0.73 -6.56 -4.99
C LEU A 77 -0.55 -7.07 -5.66
N LEU A 78 -1.22 -6.25 -6.48
CA LEU A 78 -2.46 -6.65 -7.14
C LEU A 78 -2.29 -7.89 -8.04
N GLY A 79 -1.14 -8.03 -8.71
CA GLY A 79 -0.80 -9.17 -9.55
C GLY A 79 -0.54 -10.46 -8.76
N SER A 80 -0.23 -10.35 -7.47
CA SER A 80 0.02 -11.50 -6.58
C SER A 80 -1.25 -12.03 -5.88
N LEU A 81 -2.35 -11.29 -5.92
CA LEU A 81 -3.59 -11.59 -5.20
C LEU A 81 -4.62 -12.34 -6.05
N GLY A 82 -5.43 -13.17 -5.39
CA GLY A 82 -6.65 -13.72 -5.97
C GLY A 82 -7.73 -12.66 -6.20
N GLU A 83 -8.76 -12.98 -6.99
CA GLU A 83 -9.79 -12.03 -7.43
C GLU A 83 -10.47 -11.28 -6.27
N GLU A 84 -10.88 -11.98 -5.21
CA GLU A 84 -11.57 -11.40 -4.07
C GLU A 84 -10.68 -10.42 -3.28
N GLU A 85 -9.44 -10.82 -2.96
CA GLU A 85 -8.48 -9.97 -2.25
C GLU A 85 -8.03 -8.79 -3.11
N ARG A 86 -7.77 -9.01 -4.39
CA ARG A 86 -7.46 -7.95 -5.35
C ARG A 86 -8.58 -6.92 -5.40
N ALA A 87 -9.85 -7.34 -5.48
CA ALA A 87 -10.99 -6.44 -5.47
C ALA A 87 -11.14 -5.68 -4.14
N ARG A 88 -10.78 -6.31 -3.01
CA ARG A 88 -10.74 -5.64 -1.70
C ARG A 88 -9.66 -4.56 -1.63
N VAL A 89 -8.44 -4.86 -2.06
CA VAL A 89 -7.31 -3.92 -2.08
C VAL A 89 -7.56 -2.78 -3.08
N MET A 90 -8.10 -3.07 -4.27
CA MET A 90 -8.48 -2.03 -5.23
C MET A 90 -9.54 -1.08 -4.67
N ARG A 91 -10.54 -1.57 -3.92
CA ARG A 91 -11.54 -0.70 -3.28
C ARG A 91 -10.95 0.19 -2.19
N SER A 92 -9.99 -0.30 -1.42
CA SER A 92 -9.38 0.49 -0.34
C SER A 92 -8.28 1.45 -0.82
N MET A 93 -7.62 1.15 -1.94
CA MET A 93 -6.41 1.87 -2.38
C MET A 93 -6.50 2.49 -3.78
N GLY A 94 -7.42 2.07 -4.64
CA GLY A 94 -7.43 2.50 -6.03
C GLY A 94 -7.55 4.02 -6.20
N LEU A 95 -8.44 4.66 -5.42
CA LEU A 95 -8.62 6.11 -5.51
C LEU A 95 -7.36 6.88 -5.09
N LYS A 96 -6.68 6.48 -4.01
CA LYS A 96 -5.45 7.16 -3.58
C LYS A 96 -4.32 7.04 -4.60
N MET A 97 -4.20 5.89 -5.29
CA MET A 97 -3.19 5.70 -6.33
C MET A 97 -3.47 6.60 -7.55
N ALA A 98 -4.75 6.70 -7.94
CA ALA A 98 -5.17 7.63 -8.99
C ALA A 98 -4.91 9.10 -8.62
N GLN A 99 -5.14 9.48 -7.36
CA GLN A 99 -4.82 10.82 -6.86
C GLN A 99 -3.32 11.11 -6.88
N LEU A 100 -2.47 10.16 -6.47
CA LEU A 100 -1.02 10.32 -6.52
C LEU A 100 -0.53 10.59 -7.95
N GLN A 101 -1.04 9.83 -8.94
CA GLN A 101 -0.70 10.05 -10.34
C GLN A 101 -1.19 11.42 -10.84
N ALA A 102 -2.36 11.87 -10.41
CA ALA A 102 -2.87 13.19 -10.77
C ALA A 102 -2.04 14.33 -10.17
N GLU A 103 -1.64 14.22 -8.89
CA GLU A 103 -0.74 15.17 -8.22
C GLU A 103 0.62 15.25 -8.94
N TYR A 104 1.16 14.10 -9.38
CA TYR A 104 2.39 14.05 -10.18
C TYR A 104 2.22 14.70 -11.57
N ASP A 105 1.13 14.38 -12.27
CA ASP A 105 0.84 14.93 -13.59
C ASP A 105 0.70 16.46 -13.55
N GLU A 106 0.05 16.99 -12.52
CA GLU A 106 -0.05 18.42 -12.25
C GLU A 106 1.33 19.06 -12.07
N VAL A 107 2.14 18.56 -11.12
CA VAL A 107 3.47 19.14 -10.89
C VAL A 107 4.35 19.04 -12.13
N SER A 108 4.30 17.92 -12.87
CA SER A 108 5.14 17.72 -14.06
C SER A 108 4.91 18.74 -15.19
N LYS A 109 3.77 19.44 -15.16
CA LYS A 109 3.37 20.43 -16.18
C LYS A 109 3.65 21.87 -15.79
N LEU A 110 3.98 22.16 -14.53
CA LEU A 110 4.15 23.53 -14.05
C LEU A 110 5.20 24.33 -14.84
N HIS A 111 6.23 23.69 -15.40
CA HIS A 111 7.26 24.37 -16.20
C HIS A 111 6.97 24.42 -17.71
N LEU A 112 5.84 23.87 -18.16
CA LEU A 112 5.41 23.89 -19.57
C LEU A 112 4.45 25.04 -19.89
N GLU A 113 4.04 25.83 -18.89
CA GLU A 113 3.02 26.87 -19.03
C GLU A 113 3.56 28.29 -19.26
N ASP A 114 4.87 28.45 -19.54
CA ASP A 114 5.52 29.74 -19.87
C ASP A 114 5.81 29.93 -21.38
#